data_AF-A0A7J5JAJ9-F1
#
_entry.id   AF-A0A7J5JAJ9-F1
#
_cell.length_a   1.000
_cell.length_b   1.000
_cell.length_c   1.000
_cell.angle_alpha   90.00
_cell.angle_beta   90.00
_cell.angle_gamma   90.00
#
_symmetry.space_group_name_H-M   'P 1'
#
loop_
_entity.id
_entity.type
_entity.pdbx_description
1 polymer ?
#
loop_
_entity_poly.entity_id
_entity_poly.type
_entity_poly.pdbx_seq_one_letter_code
_entity_poly.pdbx_strand_id
1 'polypeptide(L)'
;TCPCPKCGSGRILFYPKVAKCSNVDCTLTIFRNKCDKQLTDKQIVELVTKRKTGIIKGFKGKNGKVFDASLVLDGQFNVGFSFPEKKAKPKK
;
A
#
# COMPACT_ATOMS: atom_id res chain seq x y z
N THR A 1 -5.95 5.51 -14.63
CA THR A 1 -5.28 4.22 -14.94
C THR A 1 -3.78 4.42 -14.73
N CYS A 2 -3.12 3.51 -14.02
CA CYS A 2 -1.71 3.64 -13.67
C CYS A 2 -0.90 2.51 -14.31
N PRO A 3 0.32 2.76 -14.82
CA PRO A 3 1.21 1.69 -15.25
C PRO A 3 1.61 0.80 -14.07
N CYS A 4 1.86 -0.47 -14.36
CA CYS A 4 2.21 -1.46 -13.37
C CYS A 4 3.68 -1.32 -12.95
N PRO A 5 4.02 -1.20 -11.64
CA PRO A 5 5.40 -1.07 -11.18
C PRO A 5 6.22 -2.35 -11.35
N LYS A 6 5.55 -3.48 -11.61
CA LYS A 6 6.18 -4.80 -11.78
C LYS A 6 6.63 -5.04 -13.21
N CYS A 7 5.77 -4.73 -14.18
CA CYS A 7 6.04 -5.02 -15.59
C CYS A 7 6.21 -3.78 -16.46
N GLY A 8 5.87 -2.57 -15.99
CA GLY A 8 5.98 -1.31 -16.74
C GLY A 8 4.96 -1.15 -17.87
N SER A 9 4.66 -2.23 -18.60
CA SER A 9 3.78 -2.24 -19.77
C SER A 9 2.31 -2.55 -19.44
N GLY A 10 2.06 -3.26 -18.34
CA GLY A 10 0.71 -3.59 -17.90
C GLY A 10 0.01 -2.42 -17.20
N ARG A 11 -1.33 -2.43 -17.17
CA ARG A 11 -2.13 -1.45 -16.41
C ARG A 11 -2.63 -2.05 -15.11
N ILE A 12 -2.64 -1.25 -14.04
CA ILE A 12 -3.31 -1.63 -12.79
C ILE A 12 -4.80 -1.38 -12.91
N LEU A 13 -5.57 -2.44 -12.68
CA LEU A 13 -7.02 -2.44 -12.55
C LEU A 13 -7.36 -2.34 -11.06
N PHE A 14 -8.03 -1.26 -10.68
CA PHE A 14 -8.53 -1.05 -9.33
C PHE A 14 -9.88 -1.73 -9.18
N TYR A 15 -9.95 -2.76 -8.35
CA TYR A 15 -11.18 -3.37 -7.89
C TYR A 15 -11.52 -2.84 -6.49
N PRO A 16 -12.79 -2.94 -6.05
CA PRO A 16 -13.22 -2.46 -4.73
C PRO A 16 -12.42 -3.07 -3.56
N LYS A 17 -11.93 -4.31 -3.70
CA LYS A 17 -11.15 -4.99 -2.65
C LYS A 17 -9.64 -5.06 -2.92
N VAL A 18 -9.24 -5.08 -4.19
CA VAL A 18 -7.84 -5.33 -4.60
C VAL A 18 -7.49 -4.52 -5.84
N ALA A 19 -6.22 -4.20 -6.04
CA ALA A 19 -5.70 -3.68 -7.29
C ALA A 19 -4.84 -4.76 -7.92
N LYS A 20 -5.17 -5.21 -9.14
CA LYS A 20 -4.41 -6.25 -9.85
C LYS A 20 -3.90 -5.72 -11.18
N CYS A 21 -2.78 -6.25 -11.64
CA CYS A 21 -2.31 -5.95 -12.99
C CYS A 21 -3.20 -6.66 -14.03
N SER A 22 -3.42 -6.00 -15.16
CA SER A 22 -4.12 -6.54 -16.32
C SER A 22 -3.26 -7.49 -17.17
N ASN A 23 -1.95 -7.53 -16.90
CA ASN A 23 -1.01 -8.39 -17.64
C ASN A 23 -0.95 -9.78 -16.99
N VAL A 24 -1.12 -10.83 -17.78
CA VAL A 24 -1.19 -12.24 -17.35
C VAL A 24 0.15 -12.72 -16.79
N ASP A 25 1.26 -12.27 -17.38
CA ASP A 25 2.62 -12.52 -16.88
C ASP A 25 2.91 -11.80 -15.56
N CYS A 26 2.07 -10.82 -15.22
CA CYS A 26 2.24 -9.97 -14.07
C CYS A 26 1.20 -10.27 -13.00
N THR A 27 1.49 -11.23 -12.14
CA THR A 27 0.72 -11.62 -10.93
C THR A 27 0.77 -10.59 -9.80
N LEU A 28 0.90 -9.29 -10.12
CA LEU A 28 0.86 -8.22 -9.12
C LEU A 28 -0.55 -8.08 -8.57
N THR A 29 -0.72 -8.36 -7.28
CA THR A 29 -1.98 -8.17 -6.55
C THR A 29 -1.73 -7.36 -5.28
N ILE A 30 -2.41 -6.24 -5.16
CA ILE A 30 -2.30 -5.32 -4.02
C ILE A 30 -3.67 -5.26 -3.34
N PHE A 31 -3.71 -5.56 -2.04
CA PHE A 31 -4.95 -5.43 -1.28
C PHE A 31 -5.22 -3.96 -0.94
N ARG A 32 -6.43 -3.49 -1.26
CA ARG A 32 -6.89 -2.15 -0.88
C ARG A 32 -7.12 -2.07 0.63
N ASN A 33 -7.47 -3.20 1.25
CA ASN A 33 -7.65 -3.31 2.68
C ASN A 33 -6.32 -3.66 3.38
N LYS A 34 -5.82 -2.78 4.24
CA LYS A 34 -4.63 -2.97 5.08
C LYS A 34 -4.88 -2.43 6.48
N CYS A 35 -4.58 -3.24 7.52
CA CYS A 35 -4.78 -2.87 8.93
C CYS A 35 -6.18 -2.26 9.20
N ASP A 36 -7.23 -3.01 8.85
CA ASP A 36 -8.64 -2.61 9.03
C ASP A 36 -9.04 -1.32 8.30
N LYS A 37 -8.23 -0.89 7.32
CA LYS A 37 -8.45 0.35 6.60
C LYS A 37 -8.39 0.12 5.09
N GLN A 38 -9.36 0.70 4.39
CA GLN A 38 -9.28 0.83 2.95
C GLN A 38 -8.40 2.02 2.56
N LEU A 39 -7.44 1.75 1.69
CA LEU A 39 -6.67 2.76 0.99
C LEU A 39 -7.57 3.46 -0.03
N THR A 40 -7.39 4.77 -0.19
CA THR A 40 -8.05 5.52 -1.26
C THR A 40 -7.33 5.29 -2.58
N ASP A 41 -8.03 5.48 -3.70
CA ASP A 41 -7.45 5.26 -5.04
C ASP A 41 -6.20 6.11 -5.24
N LYS A 42 -6.17 7.35 -4.70
CA LYS A 42 -4.98 8.21 -4.69
C LYS A 42 -3.78 7.55 -3.99
N GLN A 43 -4.00 6.98 -2.81
CA GLN A 43 -2.92 6.32 -2.04
C GLN A 43 -2.41 5.09 -2.78
N ILE A 44 -3.29 4.28 -3.37
CA ILE A 44 -2.85 3.11 -4.15
C ILE A 44 -2.10 3.56 -5.41
N VAL A 45 -2.58 4.59 -6.12
CA VAL A 45 -1.89 5.15 -7.28
C VAL A 45 -0.49 5.64 -6.88
N GLU A 46 -0.33 6.34 -5.77
CA GLU A 46 1.00 6.73 -5.28
C GLU A 46 1.86 5.52 -4.90
N LEU A 47 1.30 4.53 -4.20
CA LEU A 47 2.00 3.29 -3.83
C LEU A 47 2.51 2.55 -5.07
N VAL A 48 1.70 2.51 -6.11
CA VAL A 48 1.98 1.80 -7.35
C VAL A 48 2.96 2.60 -8.22
N THR A 49 2.83 3.92 -8.28
CA THR A 49 3.67 4.78 -9.14
C THR A 49 5.02 5.07 -8.48
N LYS A 50 5.01 5.49 -7.22
CA LYS A 50 6.19 5.96 -6.47
C LYS A 50 6.81 4.87 -5.60
N ARG A 51 6.21 3.67 -5.53
CA ARG A 51 6.54 2.62 -4.55
C ARG A 51 6.42 3.06 -3.09
N LYS A 52 5.78 4.20 -2.84
CA LYS A 52 5.54 4.76 -1.51
C LYS A 52 4.26 5.58 -1.51
N THR A 53 3.56 5.57 -0.39
CA THR A 53 2.43 6.47 -0.14
C THR A 53 2.82 7.61 0.78
N GLY A 54 1.96 8.60 0.88
CA GLY A 54 1.98 9.53 2.00
C GLY A 54 1.71 8.82 3.33
N ILE A 55 1.88 9.57 4.42
CA ILE A 55 1.54 9.11 5.77
C ILE A 55 0.02 8.98 5.85
N ILE A 56 -0.46 7.75 6.02
CA ILE A 56 -1.87 7.44 6.18
C ILE A 56 -2.12 7.35 7.68
N LYS A 57 -3.03 8.21 8.13
CA LYS A 57 -3.37 8.28 9.55
C LYS A 57 -4.41 7.25 9.93
N GLY A 58 -4.30 6.72 11.13
CA GLY A 58 -5.30 5.83 11.74
C GLY A 58 -5.36 4.43 11.14
N PHE A 59 -4.22 3.82 10.82
CA PHE A 59 -4.13 2.37 10.68
C PHE A 59 -4.38 1.71 12.02
N LYS A 60 -5.16 0.61 12.04
CA LYS A 60 -5.44 -0.12 13.28
C LYS A 60 -4.50 -1.31 13.39
N GLY A 61 -3.61 -1.28 14.39
CA GLY A 61 -2.74 -2.39 14.70
C GLY A 61 -3.49 -3.55 15.34
N LYS A 62 -2.86 -4.73 15.37
CA LYS A 62 -3.41 -5.93 16.02
C LYS A 62 -3.78 -5.70 17.50
N ASN A 63 -3.10 -4.78 18.18
CA ASN A 63 -3.41 -4.38 19.57
C ASN A 63 -4.58 -3.39 19.70
N GLY A 64 -5.32 -3.10 18.62
CA GLY A 64 -6.40 -2.10 18.60
C GLY A 64 -5.94 -0.64 18.61
N LYS A 65 -4.63 -0.39 18.74
CA LYS A 65 -4.06 0.96 18.69
C LYS A 65 -4.08 1.48 17.26
N VAL A 66 -4.59 2.70 17.11
CA VAL A 66 -4.47 3.45 15.86
C VAL A 66 -3.08 4.07 15.77
N PHE A 67 -2.45 3.98 14.60
CA PHE A 67 -1.14 4.57 14.33
C PHE A 67 -1.09 5.16 12.93
N ASP A 68 -0.16 6.08 12.73
CA ASP A 68 0.07 6.72 11.45
C ASP A 68 1.32 6.09 10.82
N ALA A 69 1.19 5.64 9.58
CA ALA A 69 2.30 5.05 8.84
C ALA A 69 2.15 5.36 7.34
N SER A 70 3.26 5.40 6.63
CA SER A 70 3.27 5.35 5.17
C SER A 70 3.28 3.90 4.73
N LEU A 71 2.79 3.62 3.54
CA LEU A 71 2.95 2.32 2.91
C LEU A 71 4.07 2.39 1.89
N VAL A 72 4.86 1.34 1.81
CA VAL A 72 5.92 1.17 0.82
C VAL A 72 5.72 -0.13 0.08
N LEU A 73 6.05 -0.14 -1.20
CA LEU A 73 5.98 -1.32 -2.04
C LEU A 73 7.39 -1.92 -2.12
N ASP A 74 7.55 -3.12 -1.56
CA ASP A 74 8.82 -3.83 -1.59
C ASP A 74 9.13 -4.43 -2.98
N GLY A 75 10.35 -4.92 -3.19
CA GLY A 75 10.77 -5.60 -4.43
C GLY A 75 9.95 -6.86 -4.77
N GLN A 76 9.33 -7.53 -3.79
CA GLN A 76 8.33 -8.57 -4.05
C GLN A 76 6.91 -8.03 -4.30
N PHE A 77 6.75 -6.71 -4.42
CA PHE A 77 5.46 -6.03 -4.58
C PHE A 77 4.51 -6.21 -3.39
N ASN A 78 5.09 -6.53 -2.24
CA ASN A 78 4.39 -6.57 -0.98
C ASN A 78 4.28 -5.17 -0.39
N VAL A 79 3.11 -4.88 0.18
CA VAL A 79 2.86 -3.61 0.86
C VAL A 79 3.40 -3.71 2.29
N GLY A 80 4.52 -3.04 2.54
CA GLY A 80 5.13 -2.83 3.84
C GLY A 80 4.67 -1.52 4.49
N PHE A 81 4.82 -1.42 5.81
CA PHE A 81 4.59 -0.19 6.56
C PHE A 81 5.92 0.52 6.78
N SER A 82 6.01 1.78 6.41
CA SER A 82 7.12 2.68 6.69
C SER A 82 6.63 3.72 7.70
N PHE A 83 7.14 3.64 8.92
CA PHE A 83 6.79 4.60 9.97
C PHE A 83 7.71 5.81 9.81
N PRO A 84 7.17 7.03 9.61
CA PRO A 84 8.00 8.22 9.69
C PRO A 84 8.59 8.29 11.10
N GLU A 85 9.88 8.62 11.23
CA GLU A 85 10.55 8.83 12.52
C GLU A 85 9.89 9.98 13.30
N LYS A 86 8.78 9.67 13.95
CA LYS A 86 8.19 10.48 15.01
C LYS A 86 8.09 9.56 16.21
N LYS A 87 9.22 9.44 16.91
CA LYS A 87 9.36 8.97 18.29
C LYS A 87 8.37 7.86 18.66
N ALA A 88 8.74 6.61 18.38
CA ALA A 88 8.18 5.49 19.11
C ALA A 88 8.27 5.80 20.60
N LYS A 89 7.13 5.99 21.28
CA LYS A 89 7.11 5.87 22.74
C LYS A 89 7.49 4.41 23.03
N PRO A 90 8.62 4.15 23.72
CA PRO A 90 9.00 2.79 24.09
C PRO A 90 7.89 2.22 24.97
N LYS A 91 7.46 0.99 24.68
CA LYS A 91 6.66 0.20 25.61
C LYS A 91 7.54 -0.04 26.84
N LYS A 92 7.22 0.61 27.97
CA LYS A 92 7.58 0.14 29.31
C LYS A 92 6.66 -1.01 29.67
#